data_AF-A0A966MRK7-F1
#
_entry.id   AF-A0A966MRK7-F1
#
_cell.length_a   1.000
_cell.length_b   1.000
_cell.length_c   1.000
_cell.angle_alpha   90.00
_cell.angle_beta   90.00
_cell.angle_gamma   90.00
#
_symmetry.space_group_name_H-M   'P 1'
#
loop_
_entity.id
_entity.type
_entity.pdbx_description
1 polymer ?
#
loop_
_entity_poly.entity_id
_entity_poly.type
_entity_poly.pdbx_seq_one_letter_code
_entity_poly.pdbx_strand_id
1 'polypeptide(L)'
;SAMTGDACGRTTTGSDFAEPAGSVANESPAGTWTLTPNQGSQFGAIWNKTQWNTNFDLCVHAQVYLGNSNAGADGIAFVLQPNNTAQGASGGGLGYQYISPSFALEFDTWYNGGGDLTNDHAGLMKNGDVSTHNQWGVNPVDLGDIEDGQWRYFKLNWDSASKSMSVLFDRNADGVLDPVGELIFNSVTVDLQSVFASGTAYWGFTAATGGSQNLQQIRDITYDVVTDGATGPQITLGNAALNSGGNNNTTTFAGLISGSSGSMVKTGTGTLTLSGANTYTSTTSINAGAISITNNKALGDDGTTKSSTSVASGAALLVSGSLTGVTDPITINGSGLSNANGAIRSTLGNNTLAGKVTLASDASIQSDANTLTIDVSSGDAIDGTFALTVAGSGNTTITDPVATSTGTLTKSGSGTLTLSAVNTFSGATTISGGTLTVSSAGSLNSGLYSATIANSGALVYASSANQTLSGVISGSGTLTKNTSASSTLILSAANTYTGNTTISTGVVAISNNTALGDNLTTRGTTSVASGAELAISGGLSGVTEPISVSGVGLTGTPNGAIRNTSGDNT
;
A
#
# COMPACT_ATOMS: atom_id res chain seq x y z
N SER A 1 5.08 0.56 18.09
CA SER A 1 4.75 0.67 19.53
C SER A 1 3.34 0.15 19.77
N ALA A 2 3.09 -1.12 19.42
CA ALA A 2 1.77 -1.71 19.30
C ALA A 2 1.44 -2.61 20.52
N MET A 3 1.17 -1.99 21.67
CA MET A 3 0.54 -2.63 22.85
C MET A 3 -0.22 -1.57 23.67
N THR A 4 -1.04 -0.73 23.02
CA THR A 4 -1.85 0.29 23.73
C THR A 4 -3.34 0.30 23.33
N GLY A 5 -3.80 -0.68 22.55
CA GLY A 5 -5.24 -0.90 22.31
C GLY A 5 -5.84 -1.74 23.45
N ASP A 6 -6.25 -1.08 24.53
CA ASP A 6 -6.65 -1.73 25.79
C ASP A 6 -8.06 -2.34 25.83
N ALA A 7 -8.79 -2.44 24.71
CA ALA A 7 -10.06 -3.17 24.72
C ALA A 7 -10.35 -3.83 23.38
N CYS A 8 -10.64 -5.13 23.38
CA CYS A 8 -11.42 -5.72 22.30
C CYS A 8 -12.81 -5.04 22.37
N GLY A 9 -13.08 -4.06 21.50
CA GLY A 9 -14.10 -3.03 21.75
C GLY A 9 -15.54 -3.39 21.37
N ARG A 10 -15.80 -4.54 20.71
CA ARG A 10 -17.14 -4.96 20.31
C ARG A 10 -17.61 -6.14 21.13
N THR A 11 -18.69 -5.96 21.90
CA THR A 11 -19.42 -7.05 22.55
C THR A 11 -20.22 -7.83 21.52
N THR A 12 -20.14 -9.15 21.58
CA THR A 12 -20.98 -10.04 20.76
C THR A 12 -22.31 -10.36 21.45
N THR A 13 -23.27 -10.79 20.65
CA THR A 13 -24.54 -11.37 21.08
C THR A 13 -24.71 -12.74 20.41
N GLY A 14 -25.59 -13.61 20.90
CA GLY A 14 -25.80 -14.88 20.19
C GLY A 14 -26.34 -14.75 18.77
N SER A 15 -26.89 -13.58 18.40
CA SER A 15 -27.24 -13.31 17.01
C SER A 15 -26.01 -13.24 16.07
N ASP A 16 -24.82 -13.02 16.60
CA ASP A 16 -23.55 -12.98 15.85
C ASP A 16 -23.00 -14.38 15.55
N PHE A 17 -23.50 -15.42 16.22
CA PHE A 17 -23.00 -16.78 16.09
C PHE A 17 -24.01 -17.74 15.44
N ALA A 18 -23.50 -18.74 14.74
CA ALA A 18 -24.22 -19.87 14.20
C ALA A 18 -23.63 -21.17 14.72
N GLU A 19 -24.50 -22.13 15.03
CA GLU A 19 -24.13 -23.48 15.41
C GLU A 19 -24.03 -24.35 14.15
N PRO A 20 -22.94 -25.10 13.93
CA PRO A 20 -22.91 -26.09 12.87
C PRO A 20 -23.85 -27.25 13.22
N ALA A 21 -24.26 -28.02 12.22
CA ALA A 21 -25.13 -29.18 12.46
C ALA A 21 -24.52 -30.13 13.50
N GLY A 22 -25.35 -30.77 14.32
CA GLY A 22 -24.88 -31.70 15.36
C GLY A 22 -24.20 -31.04 16.56
N SER A 23 -24.02 -29.72 16.58
CA SER A 23 -23.58 -29.02 17.78
C SER A 23 -24.68 -29.07 18.85
N VAL A 24 -24.27 -29.29 20.10
CA VAL A 24 -25.14 -29.18 21.27
C VAL A 24 -25.03 -27.81 21.95
N ALA A 25 -24.29 -26.87 21.35
CA ALA A 25 -24.07 -25.57 21.93
C ALA A 25 -25.40 -24.80 22.05
N ASN A 26 -25.61 -24.12 23.17
CA ASN A 26 -26.81 -23.35 23.40
C ASN A 26 -26.55 -22.09 24.23
N GLU A 27 -27.11 -20.97 23.81
CA GLU A 27 -27.01 -19.71 24.54
C GLU A 27 -28.12 -19.60 25.61
N SER A 28 -27.74 -19.11 26.78
CA SER A 28 -28.69 -18.68 27.82
C SER A 28 -29.14 -17.23 27.59
N PRO A 29 -30.27 -16.79 28.17
CA PRO A 29 -30.69 -15.39 28.11
C PRO A 29 -29.68 -14.38 28.68
N ALA A 30 -28.71 -14.85 29.48
CA ALA A 30 -27.64 -14.04 30.05
C ALA A 30 -26.39 -13.96 29.15
N GLY A 31 -26.43 -14.46 27.91
CA GLY A 31 -25.31 -14.41 26.97
C GLY A 31 -24.18 -15.40 27.27
N THR A 32 -24.43 -16.37 28.16
CA THR A 32 -23.51 -17.49 28.38
C THR A 32 -23.86 -18.62 27.43
N TRP A 33 -22.87 -19.05 26.64
CA TRP A 33 -22.93 -20.21 25.78
C TRP A 33 -22.48 -21.44 26.54
N THR A 34 -23.36 -22.42 26.67
CA THR A 34 -22.94 -23.79 27.02
C THR A 34 -22.49 -24.45 25.73
N LEU A 35 -21.21 -24.75 25.59
CA LEU A 35 -20.69 -25.45 24.41
C LEU A 35 -20.94 -26.95 24.55
N THR A 36 -20.67 -27.52 25.72
CA THR A 36 -21.07 -28.90 26.06
C THR A 36 -21.73 -28.94 27.43
N PRO A 37 -22.85 -29.68 27.60
CA PRO A 37 -23.36 -30.01 28.92
C PRO A 37 -22.41 -31.00 29.61
N ASN A 38 -22.54 -31.15 30.94
CA ASN A 38 -21.82 -32.18 31.69
C ASN A 38 -22.39 -33.59 31.41
N GLN A 39 -22.14 -34.09 30.21
CA GLN A 39 -22.53 -35.39 29.66
C GLN A 39 -21.40 -35.89 28.76
N GLY A 40 -21.21 -37.20 28.65
CA GLY A 40 -20.22 -37.78 27.74
C GLY A 40 -20.59 -37.65 26.26
N SER A 41 -19.59 -37.76 25.40
CA SER A 41 -19.70 -37.79 23.92
C SER A 41 -20.44 -36.59 23.32
N GLN A 42 -20.15 -35.37 23.80
CA GLN A 42 -20.75 -34.14 23.29
C GLN A 42 -19.80 -33.40 22.35
N PHE A 43 -20.38 -32.66 21.40
CA PHE A 43 -19.67 -31.76 20.50
C PHE A 43 -20.37 -30.40 20.51
N GLY A 44 -19.65 -29.36 20.90
CA GLY A 44 -20.09 -27.98 20.94
C GLY A 44 -19.30 -27.12 19.96
N ALA A 45 -19.97 -26.23 19.22
CA ALA A 45 -19.31 -25.28 18.36
C ALA A 45 -20.22 -24.08 18.09
N ILE A 46 -19.63 -22.90 18.12
CA ILE A 46 -20.26 -21.65 17.68
C ILE A 46 -19.30 -20.93 16.73
N TRP A 47 -19.81 -20.51 15.58
CA TRP A 47 -19.04 -19.80 14.56
C TRP A 47 -19.61 -18.41 14.36
N ASN A 48 -18.77 -17.38 14.32
CA ASN A 48 -19.21 -16.06 13.92
C ASN A 48 -19.84 -16.15 12.53
N LYS A 49 -20.98 -15.49 12.32
CA LYS A 49 -21.68 -15.48 11.04
C LYS A 49 -20.96 -14.66 9.97
N THR A 50 -20.04 -13.79 10.39
CA THR A 50 -19.28 -12.91 9.51
C THR A 50 -17.84 -13.40 9.41
N GLN A 51 -17.32 -13.47 8.19
CA GLN A 51 -15.91 -13.74 7.97
C GLN A 51 -15.07 -12.53 8.37
N TRP A 52 -13.95 -12.82 9.02
CA TRP A 52 -12.87 -11.88 9.25
C TRP A 52 -11.85 -11.98 8.11
N ASN A 53 -11.26 -10.86 7.69
CA ASN A 53 -10.19 -10.84 6.69
C ASN A 53 -8.84 -10.91 7.40
N THR A 54 -8.07 -11.96 7.10
CA THR A 54 -6.82 -12.33 7.76
C THR A 54 -5.64 -11.43 7.37
N ASN A 55 -5.88 -10.23 6.84
CA ASN A 55 -4.88 -9.19 6.64
C ASN A 55 -5.03 -8.03 7.66
N PHE A 56 -5.96 -8.13 8.60
CA PHE A 56 -6.32 -7.10 9.58
C PHE A 56 -6.24 -7.59 11.02
N ASP A 57 -5.60 -6.85 11.93
CA ASP A 57 -5.39 -7.32 13.30
C ASP A 57 -6.69 -7.82 13.94
N LEU A 58 -6.57 -8.85 14.78
CA LEU A 58 -7.69 -9.45 15.49
C LEU A 58 -7.40 -9.48 16.99
N CYS A 59 -8.31 -8.90 17.77
CA CYS A 59 -8.38 -9.01 19.22
C CYS A 59 -9.59 -9.86 19.56
N VAL A 60 -9.45 -10.91 20.36
CA VAL A 60 -10.58 -11.66 20.93
C VAL A 60 -10.35 -11.79 22.43
N HIS A 61 -11.37 -11.47 23.22
CA HIS A 61 -11.37 -11.57 24.66
C HIS A 61 -12.66 -12.22 25.12
N ALA A 62 -12.56 -13.25 25.97
CA ALA A 62 -13.72 -13.93 26.52
C ALA A 62 -13.39 -14.56 27.86
N GLN A 63 -14.44 -14.98 28.58
CA GLN A 63 -14.32 -15.85 29.73
C GLN A 63 -14.68 -17.28 29.36
N VAL A 64 -13.83 -18.23 29.74
CA VAL A 64 -14.03 -19.67 29.56
C VAL A 64 -14.24 -20.34 30.91
N TYR A 65 -15.06 -21.37 30.92
CA TYR A 65 -15.29 -22.25 32.07
C TYR A 65 -15.11 -23.69 31.59
N LEU A 66 -14.17 -24.40 32.21
CA LEU A 66 -13.71 -25.72 31.74
C LEU A 66 -14.23 -26.89 32.60
N GLY A 67 -14.98 -26.59 33.65
CA GLY A 67 -15.57 -27.60 34.54
C GLY A 67 -15.16 -27.41 35.99
N ASN A 68 -15.59 -28.33 36.85
CA ASN A 68 -15.29 -28.35 38.29
C ASN A 68 -14.85 -29.74 38.78
N SER A 69 -14.36 -30.57 37.87
CA SER A 69 -13.94 -31.93 38.10
C SER A 69 -12.60 -32.11 37.41
N ASN A 70 -11.52 -32.26 38.20
CA ASN A 70 -10.13 -32.52 37.75
C ASN A 70 -9.93 -33.85 37.00
N ALA A 71 -11.01 -34.56 36.72
CA ALA A 71 -11.04 -35.80 35.95
C ALA A 71 -12.02 -35.67 34.77
N GLY A 72 -12.42 -34.44 34.46
CA GLY A 72 -13.27 -34.15 33.32
C GLY A 72 -12.45 -33.95 32.07
N ALA A 73 -13.15 -33.75 30.95
CA ALA A 73 -12.55 -33.72 29.63
C ALA A 73 -13.54 -33.06 28.65
N ASP A 74 -13.13 -32.67 27.44
CA ASP A 74 -11.76 -32.67 26.88
C ASP A 74 -11.24 -31.24 26.63
N GLY A 75 -12.04 -30.21 26.92
CA GLY A 75 -11.63 -28.82 26.88
C GLY A 75 -12.33 -27.96 25.82
N ILE A 76 -11.80 -26.75 25.61
CA ILE A 76 -12.34 -25.72 24.70
C ILE A 76 -11.23 -25.25 23.75
N ALA A 77 -11.56 -24.92 22.50
CA ALA A 77 -10.65 -24.26 21.57
C ALA A 77 -11.27 -23.00 20.96
N PHE A 78 -10.43 -21.97 20.75
CA PHE A 78 -10.71 -20.90 19.79
C PHE A 78 -10.19 -21.32 18.42
N VAL A 79 -11.04 -21.23 17.39
CA VAL A 79 -10.73 -21.80 16.07
C VAL A 79 -10.97 -20.81 14.95
N LEU A 80 -10.07 -20.78 13.97
CA LEU A 80 -10.19 -20.07 12.70
C LEU A 80 -10.32 -21.08 11.56
N GLN A 81 -11.27 -20.88 10.64
CA GLN A 81 -11.53 -21.83 9.54
C GLN A 81 -12.40 -21.21 8.42
N PRO A 82 -12.39 -21.76 7.17
CA PRO A 82 -13.01 -21.09 6.02
C PRO A 82 -14.54 -21.26 5.90
N ASN A 83 -15.17 -22.15 6.66
CA ASN A 83 -16.60 -22.50 6.55
C ASN A 83 -17.34 -22.59 7.90
N ASN A 84 -18.20 -21.62 8.23
CA ASN A 84 -18.99 -21.59 9.47
C ASN A 84 -20.00 -22.74 9.69
N THR A 85 -20.01 -23.79 8.87
CA THR A 85 -20.76 -25.02 9.12
C THR A 85 -19.88 -26.24 9.44
N ALA A 86 -18.55 -26.06 9.53
CA ALA A 86 -17.62 -27.16 9.79
C ALA A 86 -17.86 -27.77 11.18
N GLN A 87 -17.70 -29.09 11.24
CA GLN A 87 -17.79 -29.91 12.45
C GLN A 87 -16.45 -30.58 12.69
N GLY A 88 -15.97 -30.55 13.93
CA GLY A 88 -14.87 -31.41 14.36
C GLY A 88 -15.38 -32.63 15.13
N ALA A 89 -14.46 -33.37 15.74
CA ALA A 89 -14.77 -34.57 16.50
C ALA A 89 -15.00 -34.30 18.00
N SER A 90 -15.80 -35.14 18.65
CA SER A 90 -15.95 -35.20 20.11
C SER A 90 -14.71 -35.83 20.80
N GLY A 91 -14.68 -35.89 22.13
CA GLY A 91 -13.52 -36.38 22.88
C GLY A 91 -12.29 -35.47 22.72
N GLY A 92 -11.09 -36.04 22.74
CA GLY A 92 -9.81 -35.36 22.47
C GLY A 92 -9.68 -34.69 21.10
N GLY A 93 -10.74 -34.66 20.29
CA GLY A 93 -10.83 -33.80 19.12
C GLY A 93 -11.21 -32.35 19.41
N LEU A 94 -11.63 -32.03 20.65
CA LEU A 94 -12.01 -30.68 21.14
C LEU A 94 -12.99 -29.92 20.24
N GLY A 95 -13.75 -30.64 19.41
CA GLY A 95 -14.67 -30.10 18.43
C GLY A 95 -14.03 -29.44 17.21
N TYR A 96 -12.70 -29.49 17.04
CA TYR A 96 -12.02 -28.90 15.88
C TYR A 96 -11.17 -29.88 15.06
N GLN A 97 -10.93 -31.10 15.58
CA GLN A 97 -10.19 -32.13 14.86
C GLN A 97 -10.78 -32.35 13.46
N TYR A 98 -9.91 -32.50 12.46
CA TYR A 98 -10.21 -32.65 11.03
C TYR A 98 -10.73 -31.40 10.30
N ILE A 99 -11.01 -30.28 10.97
CA ILE A 99 -11.31 -29.03 10.28
C ILE A 99 -10.03 -28.55 9.58
N SER A 100 -10.01 -28.61 8.26
CA SER A 100 -8.83 -28.25 7.44
C SER A 100 -9.26 -27.48 6.18
N PRO A 101 -8.62 -26.34 5.87
CA PRO A 101 -7.56 -25.69 6.65
C PRO A 101 -8.10 -25.03 7.94
N SER A 102 -7.26 -24.94 8.98
CA SER A 102 -7.63 -24.25 10.23
C SER A 102 -6.42 -23.79 11.06
N PHE A 103 -6.69 -22.89 12.00
CA PHE A 103 -5.83 -22.60 13.15
C PHE A 103 -6.65 -22.80 14.41
N ALA A 104 -6.07 -23.36 15.47
CA ALA A 104 -6.72 -23.46 16.77
C ALA A 104 -5.78 -23.07 17.91
N LEU A 105 -6.31 -22.33 18.89
CA LEU A 105 -5.78 -22.20 20.24
C LEU A 105 -6.64 -23.09 21.12
N GLU A 106 -6.07 -24.16 21.66
CA GLU A 106 -6.78 -25.07 22.56
C GLU A 106 -6.43 -24.81 24.02
N PHE A 107 -7.40 -25.13 24.88
CA PHE A 107 -7.26 -25.33 26.32
C PHE A 107 -7.73 -26.76 26.59
N ASP A 108 -6.76 -27.67 26.67
CA ASP A 108 -6.97 -29.11 26.78
C ASP A 108 -6.88 -29.52 28.25
N THR A 109 -7.88 -30.29 28.70
CA THR A 109 -8.01 -30.74 30.09
C THR A 109 -7.89 -32.25 30.26
N TRP A 110 -7.49 -32.97 29.20
CA TRP A 110 -7.42 -34.42 29.27
C TRP A 110 -6.23 -35.01 28.53
N TYR A 111 -5.39 -35.74 29.26
CA TYR A 111 -4.26 -36.46 28.67
C TYR A 111 -4.70 -37.62 27.76
N ASN A 112 -4.62 -37.42 26.44
CA ASN A 112 -4.83 -38.41 25.38
C ASN A 112 -3.54 -39.15 24.99
N GLY A 113 -2.37 -38.70 25.46
CA GLY A 113 -1.05 -39.24 25.09
C GLY A 113 -0.51 -38.68 23.77
N GLY A 114 0.75 -38.96 23.46
CA GLY A 114 1.42 -38.39 22.29
C GLY A 114 2.15 -37.08 22.63
N GLY A 115 1.93 -36.00 21.87
CA GLY A 115 2.53 -34.68 22.12
C GLY A 115 1.91 -33.90 23.29
N ASP A 116 0.82 -34.42 23.83
CA ASP A 116 0.02 -33.89 24.92
C ASP A 116 0.76 -33.87 26.28
N LEU A 117 0.47 -32.88 27.13
CA LEU A 117 1.02 -32.75 28.47
C LEU A 117 0.17 -33.52 29.49
N THR A 118 0.79 -34.00 30.58
CA THR A 118 0.05 -34.74 31.62
C THR A 118 -0.85 -33.84 32.47
N ASN A 119 -0.59 -32.54 32.49
CA ASN A 119 -1.42 -31.51 33.13
C ASN A 119 -2.21 -30.77 32.07
N ASP A 120 -3.25 -30.04 32.48
CA ASP A 120 -4.02 -29.19 31.58
C ASP A 120 -3.11 -28.17 30.93
N HIS A 121 -3.33 -27.92 29.65
CA HIS A 121 -2.39 -27.13 28.86
C HIS A 121 -3.07 -26.31 27.77
N ALA A 122 -2.33 -25.32 27.27
CA ALA A 122 -2.69 -24.61 26.06
C ALA A 122 -1.76 -24.95 24.90
N GLY A 123 -2.33 -25.13 23.71
CA GLY A 123 -1.62 -25.49 22.48
C GLY A 123 -2.03 -24.61 21.31
N LEU A 124 -1.10 -24.41 20.35
CA LEU A 124 -1.40 -23.80 19.06
C LEU A 124 -1.31 -24.86 17.95
N MET A 125 -2.40 -25.01 17.21
CA MET A 125 -2.61 -26.13 16.29
C MET A 125 -2.98 -25.63 14.89
N LYS A 126 -2.76 -26.48 13.90
CA LYS A 126 -2.98 -26.18 12.47
C LYS A 126 -3.71 -27.36 11.83
N ASN A 127 -4.68 -27.03 10.99
CA ASN A 127 -5.39 -27.95 10.11
C ASN A 127 -6.10 -29.13 10.83
N GLY A 128 -6.62 -28.87 12.03
CA GLY A 128 -7.39 -29.85 12.79
C GLY A 128 -6.56 -31.05 13.26
N ASP A 129 -5.24 -30.89 13.38
CA ASP A 129 -4.34 -31.87 13.94
C ASP A 129 -4.22 -31.67 15.45
N VAL A 130 -4.55 -32.72 16.20
CA VAL A 130 -4.57 -32.79 17.67
C VAL A 130 -3.50 -33.76 18.21
N SER A 131 -2.52 -34.17 17.40
CA SER A 131 -1.62 -35.27 17.76
C SER A 131 -0.23 -34.84 18.25
N THR A 132 0.24 -33.65 17.86
CA THR A 132 1.64 -33.24 18.07
C THR A 132 1.83 -32.11 19.09
N HIS A 133 0.81 -31.30 19.38
CA HIS A 133 0.76 -30.18 20.35
C HIS A 133 1.93 -29.17 20.33
N ASN A 134 2.82 -29.24 19.33
CA ASN A 134 4.05 -28.44 19.22
C ASN A 134 4.16 -27.71 17.87
N GLN A 135 3.02 -27.27 17.33
CA GLN A 135 2.97 -26.64 16.02
C GLN A 135 3.34 -25.15 16.10
N TRP A 136 3.49 -24.49 14.94
CA TRP A 136 3.92 -23.08 14.86
C TRP A 136 5.28 -22.76 15.50
N GLY A 137 6.11 -23.80 15.74
CA GLY A 137 7.44 -23.65 16.33
C GLY A 137 7.43 -23.33 17.83
N VAL A 138 6.32 -23.60 18.52
CA VAL A 138 6.17 -23.41 19.96
C VAL A 138 5.74 -24.70 20.65
N ASN A 139 6.10 -24.85 21.92
CA ASN A 139 5.68 -25.97 22.76
C ASN A 139 4.34 -25.64 23.44
N PRO A 140 3.57 -26.66 23.86
CA PRO A 140 2.39 -26.44 24.66
C PRO A 140 2.78 -25.86 26.02
N VAL A 141 1.84 -25.14 26.63
CA VAL A 141 2.05 -24.41 27.88
C VAL A 141 1.27 -25.10 29.00
N ASP A 142 1.98 -25.63 29.98
CA ASP A 142 1.38 -26.19 31.20
C ASP A 142 0.64 -25.09 31.97
N LEU A 143 -0.65 -25.32 32.22
CA LEU A 143 -1.56 -24.43 32.94
C LEU A 143 -1.87 -24.91 34.36
N GLY A 144 -1.40 -26.10 34.75
CA GLY A 144 -1.76 -26.75 36.00
C GLY A 144 -3.15 -27.38 35.93
N ASP A 145 -3.96 -27.13 36.95
CA ASP A 145 -5.37 -27.57 37.00
C ASP A 145 -6.26 -26.36 36.70
N ILE A 146 -7.00 -26.43 35.59
CA ILE A 146 -7.93 -25.38 35.14
C ILE A 146 -9.40 -25.85 35.19
N GLU A 147 -9.66 -27.04 35.74
CA GLU A 147 -10.99 -27.62 35.94
C GLU A 147 -11.53 -27.37 37.36
N ASP A 148 -11.27 -26.19 37.91
CA ASP A 148 -11.44 -25.84 39.32
C ASP A 148 -12.77 -25.13 39.66
N GLY A 149 -13.69 -25.10 38.70
CA GLY A 149 -14.98 -24.44 38.84
C GLY A 149 -14.91 -22.91 38.80
N GLN A 150 -13.80 -22.32 38.37
CA GLN A 150 -13.67 -20.89 38.17
C GLN A 150 -13.82 -20.49 36.70
N TRP A 151 -14.26 -19.24 36.48
CA TRP A 151 -14.20 -18.61 35.18
C TRP A 151 -12.80 -18.03 34.94
N ARG A 152 -12.27 -18.24 33.74
CA ARG A 152 -10.93 -17.83 33.34
C ARG A 152 -11.03 -16.85 32.18
N TYR A 153 -10.33 -15.73 32.25
CA TYR A 153 -10.23 -14.83 31.12
C TYR A 153 -9.14 -15.28 30.16
N PHE A 154 -9.33 -15.05 28.87
CA PHE A 154 -8.25 -15.08 27.91
C PHE A 154 -8.34 -13.90 26.94
N LYS A 155 -7.19 -13.46 26.43
CA LYS A 155 -7.10 -12.47 25.35
C LYS A 155 -6.14 -12.95 24.29
N LEU A 156 -6.63 -13.11 23.06
CA LEU A 156 -5.86 -13.41 21.88
C LEU A 156 -5.68 -12.12 21.05
N ASN A 157 -4.45 -11.84 20.64
CA ASN A 157 -4.12 -10.74 19.74
C ASN A 157 -3.32 -11.28 18.55
N TRP A 158 -3.80 -11.04 17.34
CA TRP A 158 -3.09 -11.29 16.10
C TRP A 158 -2.71 -9.97 15.43
N ASP A 159 -1.43 -9.79 15.14
CA ASP A 159 -0.88 -8.64 14.42
C ASP A 159 -0.61 -9.04 12.96
N SER A 160 -1.28 -8.36 12.04
CA SER A 160 -1.21 -8.64 10.60
C SER A 160 0.10 -8.21 9.97
N ALA A 161 0.69 -7.13 10.49
CA ALA A 161 1.89 -6.54 9.96
C ALA A 161 3.12 -7.39 10.30
N SER A 162 3.20 -7.89 11.54
CA SER A 162 4.28 -8.78 11.98
C SER A 162 3.97 -10.28 11.82
N LYS A 163 2.74 -10.64 11.44
CA LYS A 163 2.26 -12.04 11.39
C LYS A 163 2.47 -12.77 12.71
N SER A 164 2.18 -12.10 13.83
CA SER A 164 2.46 -12.64 15.16
C SER A 164 1.21 -12.73 16.03
N MET A 165 1.19 -13.72 16.91
CA MET A 165 0.09 -14.02 17.82
C MET A 165 0.56 -13.93 19.27
N SER A 166 -0.22 -13.28 20.12
CA SER A 166 -0.01 -13.26 21.57
C SER A 166 -1.28 -13.67 22.30
N VAL A 167 -1.14 -14.45 23.36
CA VAL A 167 -2.26 -14.95 24.17
C VAL A 167 -1.97 -14.74 25.64
N LEU A 168 -2.89 -14.06 26.32
CA LEU A 168 -2.95 -13.98 27.77
C LEU A 168 -4.03 -14.93 28.28
N PHE A 169 -3.79 -15.59 29.41
CA PHE A 169 -4.75 -16.47 30.07
C PHE A 169 -4.62 -16.38 31.59
N ASP A 170 -5.74 -16.04 32.24
CA ASP A 170 -5.83 -15.85 33.69
C ASP A 170 -5.68 -17.21 34.41
N ARG A 171 -4.49 -17.47 34.95
CA ARG A 171 -4.18 -18.72 35.66
C ARG A 171 -4.57 -18.70 37.13
N ASN A 172 -4.97 -17.56 37.69
CA ASN A 172 -5.27 -17.43 39.12
C ASN A 172 -6.78 -17.22 39.40
N ALA A 173 -7.58 -16.97 38.35
CA ALA A 173 -9.01 -16.64 38.39
C ALA A 173 -9.33 -15.37 39.19
N ASP A 174 -8.40 -14.41 39.24
CA ASP A 174 -8.58 -13.13 39.92
C ASP A 174 -9.45 -12.15 39.12
N GLY A 175 -9.73 -12.48 37.85
CA GLY A 175 -10.58 -11.71 36.96
C GLY A 175 -9.90 -10.52 36.29
N VAL A 176 -8.57 -10.44 36.34
CA VAL A 176 -7.77 -9.37 35.73
C VAL A 176 -6.61 -9.97 34.94
N LEU A 177 -6.64 -9.84 33.61
CA LEU A 177 -5.52 -10.28 32.77
C LEU A 177 -4.27 -9.42 32.99
N ASP A 178 -3.20 -10.02 33.54
CA ASP A 178 -1.90 -9.37 33.72
C ASP A 178 -0.96 -9.64 32.52
N PRO A 179 -0.58 -8.61 31.73
CA PRO A 179 0.33 -8.75 30.59
C PRO A 179 1.73 -9.28 30.90
N VAL A 180 2.16 -9.27 32.16
CA VAL A 180 3.49 -9.74 32.57
C VAL A 180 3.43 -11.15 33.17
N GLY A 181 2.41 -11.47 33.95
CA GLY A 181 2.29 -12.75 34.66
C GLY A 181 1.52 -13.84 33.89
N GLU A 182 0.68 -13.47 32.94
CA GLU A 182 -0.34 -14.36 32.35
C GLU A 182 -0.23 -14.50 30.84
N LEU A 183 0.85 -13.96 30.25
CA LEU A 183 1.19 -14.14 28.84
C LEU A 183 1.70 -15.57 28.60
N ILE A 184 0.84 -16.41 28.02
CA ILE A 184 1.15 -17.83 27.75
C ILE A 184 1.76 -18.04 26.37
N PHE A 185 1.42 -17.18 25.40
CA PHE A 185 2.10 -17.12 24.10
C PHE A 185 2.49 -15.68 23.81
N ASN A 186 3.77 -15.46 23.50
CA ASN A 186 4.30 -14.12 23.25
C ASN A 186 4.82 -13.98 21.82
N SER A 187 4.10 -13.23 20.99
CA SER A 187 4.50 -12.88 19.63
C SER A 187 4.95 -14.09 18.78
N VAL A 188 4.19 -15.18 18.86
CA VAL A 188 4.42 -16.40 18.08
C VAL A 188 4.15 -16.12 16.61
N THR A 189 5.08 -16.45 15.73
CA THR A 189 4.89 -16.27 14.28
C THR A 189 3.83 -17.24 13.75
N VAL A 190 2.71 -16.70 13.24
CA VAL A 190 1.60 -17.46 12.68
C VAL A 190 1.28 -16.93 11.28
N ASP A 191 1.62 -17.70 10.25
CA ASP A 191 1.37 -17.36 8.86
C ASP A 191 -0.03 -17.81 8.40
N LEU A 192 -1.06 -17.05 8.82
CA LEU A 192 -2.46 -17.32 8.48
C LEU A 192 -2.73 -17.23 6.98
N GLN A 193 -1.95 -16.47 6.20
CA GLN A 193 -2.15 -16.39 4.75
C GLN A 193 -1.80 -17.71 4.05
N SER A 194 -0.87 -18.50 4.58
CA SER A 194 -0.57 -19.85 4.08
C SER A 194 -1.68 -20.86 4.40
N VAL A 195 -2.49 -20.58 5.42
CA VAL A 195 -3.59 -21.45 5.87
C VAL A 195 -4.88 -21.09 5.14
N PHE A 196 -5.17 -19.81 5.02
CA PHE A 196 -6.41 -19.28 4.43
C PHE A 196 -6.11 -18.54 3.12
N ALA A 197 -6.02 -19.28 2.02
CA ALA A 197 -5.70 -18.73 0.71
C ALA A 197 -6.69 -17.65 0.22
N SER A 198 -7.93 -17.65 0.71
CA SER A 198 -8.93 -16.60 0.40
C SER A 198 -8.65 -15.27 1.09
N GLY A 199 -7.71 -15.21 2.04
CA GLY A 199 -7.50 -14.04 2.89
C GLY A 199 -8.63 -13.80 3.89
N THR A 200 -9.50 -14.80 4.13
CA THR A 200 -10.63 -14.71 5.05
C THR A 200 -10.80 -15.99 5.88
N ALA A 201 -11.31 -15.84 7.10
CA ALA A 201 -11.66 -16.94 7.98
C ALA A 201 -12.88 -16.59 8.83
N TYR A 202 -13.74 -17.56 9.08
CA TYR A 202 -14.63 -17.53 10.24
C TYR A 202 -13.83 -17.83 11.49
N TRP A 203 -14.28 -17.30 12.61
CA TRP A 203 -13.72 -17.56 13.92
C TRP A 203 -14.82 -18.01 14.87
N GLY A 204 -14.45 -18.76 15.89
CA GLY A 204 -15.44 -19.32 16.80
C GLY A 204 -14.81 -20.09 17.94
N PHE A 205 -15.67 -20.75 18.71
CA PHE A 205 -15.28 -21.60 19.81
C PHE A 205 -15.84 -22.99 19.63
N THR A 206 -15.03 -23.99 19.90
CA THR A 206 -15.43 -25.40 19.90
C THR A 206 -15.12 -26.01 21.25
N ALA A 207 -15.84 -27.07 21.60
CA ALA A 207 -15.60 -27.81 22.82
C ALA A 207 -16.10 -29.25 22.64
N ALA A 208 -15.58 -30.18 23.44
CA ALA A 208 -15.99 -31.57 23.35
C ALA A 208 -15.91 -32.27 24.70
N THR A 209 -16.72 -33.32 24.84
CA THR A 209 -16.56 -34.32 25.89
C THR A 209 -16.44 -35.71 25.27
N GLY A 210 -15.77 -36.62 25.97
CA GLY A 210 -15.49 -37.98 25.56
C GLY A 210 -16.12 -38.99 26.50
N GLY A 211 -15.33 -39.96 26.95
CA GLY A 211 -15.72 -40.88 28.02
C GLY A 211 -15.78 -40.19 29.39
N SER A 212 -14.91 -39.20 29.60
CA SER A 212 -14.96 -38.23 30.69
C SER A 212 -15.74 -36.99 30.24
N GLN A 213 -16.24 -36.20 31.18
CA GLN A 213 -17.16 -35.11 30.91
C GLN A 213 -16.92 -33.92 31.85
N ASN A 214 -17.08 -32.72 31.31
CA ASN A 214 -17.20 -31.49 32.08
C ASN A 214 -18.22 -30.56 31.44
N LEU A 215 -18.77 -29.63 32.24
CA LEU A 215 -19.55 -28.52 31.71
C LEU A 215 -18.57 -27.50 31.12
N GLN A 216 -18.65 -27.25 29.81
CA GLN A 216 -17.78 -26.29 29.13
C GLN A 216 -18.61 -25.11 28.62
N GLN A 217 -18.25 -23.90 29.05
CA GLN A 217 -19.01 -22.70 28.73
C GLN A 217 -18.09 -21.54 28.34
N ILE A 218 -18.66 -20.61 27.59
CA ILE A 218 -18.01 -19.35 27.23
C ILE A 218 -19.00 -18.19 27.38
N ARG A 219 -18.51 -17.04 27.82
CA ARG A 219 -19.31 -15.80 27.94
C ARG A 219 -18.45 -14.56 27.74
N ASP A 220 -19.12 -13.41 27.74
CA ASP A 220 -18.48 -12.09 27.66
C ASP A 220 -17.50 -11.99 26.47
N ILE A 221 -17.88 -12.63 25.36
CA ILE A 221 -17.07 -12.63 24.13
C ILE A 221 -17.10 -11.22 23.55
N THR A 222 -15.92 -10.62 23.53
CA THR A 222 -15.63 -9.35 22.91
C THR A 222 -14.56 -9.55 21.85
N TYR A 223 -14.67 -8.81 20.76
CA TYR A 223 -13.66 -8.84 19.72
C TYR A 223 -13.42 -7.44 19.19
N ASP A 224 -12.26 -7.23 18.58
CA ASP A 224 -12.02 -6.10 17.72
C ASP A 224 -11.31 -6.60 16.48
N VAL A 225 -11.76 -6.15 15.32
CA VAL A 225 -11.04 -6.33 14.08
C VAL A 225 -10.53 -4.96 13.74
N VAL A 226 -9.22 -4.80 13.65
CA VAL A 226 -8.62 -3.61 13.03
C VAL A 226 -8.80 -3.73 11.53
N THR A 227 -10.07 -3.75 11.07
CA THR A 227 -10.41 -3.52 9.68
C THR A 227 -9.79 -2.19 9.35
N ASP A 228 -9.07 -2.08 8.24
CA ASP A 228 -8.61 -0.79 7.77
C ASP A 228 -9.81 0.13 7.48
N GLY A 229 -10.25 0.84 8.53
CA GLY A 229 -11.14 1.98 8.48
C GLY A 229 -12.65 1.75 8.38
N ALA A 230 -13.25 0.77 9.08
CA ALA A 230 -14.69 0.87 9.38
C ALA A 230 -15.03 0.61 10.84
N THR A 231 -14.35 1.32 11.74
CA THR A 231 -14.94 1.75 13.01
C THR A 231 -15.66 3.08 12.75
N GLY A 232 -16.96 3.03 12.41
CA GLY A 232 -17.69 4.25 12.09
C GLY A 232 -19.01 4.05 11.35
N PRO A 233 -19.73 5.15 11.08
CA PRO A 233 -20.99 5.12 10.34
C PRO A 233 -20.82 4.51 8.94
N GLN A 234 -21.79 3.71 8.51
CA GLN A 234 -21.82 3.14 7.16
C GLN A 234 -22.82 3.90 6.28
N ILE A 235 -22.43 4.13 5.03
CA ILE A 235 -23.28 4.72 4.01
C ILE A 235 -23.31 3.77 2.82
N THR A 236 -24.48 3.24 2.50
CA THR A 236 -24.71 2.51 1.25
C THR A 236 -25.40 3.42 0.25
N LEU A 237 -24.72 3.71 -0.85
CA LEU A 237 -25.25 4.49 -1.96
C LEU A 237 -26.25 3.64 -2.74
N GLY A 238 -27.50 4.08 -2.76
CA GLY A 238 -28.48 3.68 -3.78
C GLY A 238 -28.18 4.40 -5.09
N ASN A 239 -29.19 4.76 -5.88
CA ASN A 239 -28.97 5.45 -7.17
C ASN A 239 -28.69 6.96 -7.06
N ALA A 240 -28.66 7.51 -5.85
CA ALA A 240 -28.53 8.95 -5.62
C ALA A 240 -27.08 9.36 -5.35
N ALA A 241 -26.79 10.66 -5.52
CA ALA A 241 -25.51 11.23 -5.17
C ALA A 241 -25.45 11.61 -3.68
N LEU A 242 -24.40 11.16 -2.97
CA LEU A 242 -24.05 11.68 -1.65
C LEU A 242 -23.27 12.99 -1.82
N ASN A 243 -23.91 14.10 -1.45
CA ASN A 243 -23.32 15.43 -1.52
C ASN A 243 -22.65 15.81 -0.20
N SER A 244 -21.44 16.34 -0.27
CA SER A 244 -20.64 16.80 0.88
C SER A 244 -20.13 18.23 0.70
N GLY A 245 -19.80 18.88 1.82
CA GLY A 245 -19.09 20.16 1.86
C GLY A 245 -19.93 21.44 1.72
N GLY A 246 -21.26 21.34 1.72
CA GLY A 246 -22.16 22.50 1.59
C GLY A 246 -22.04 23.57 2.69
N ASN A 247 -21.40 23.26 3.82
CA ASN A 247 -21.11 24.20 4.90
C ASN A 247 -19.71 24.83 4.83
N ASN A 248 -18.93 24.53 3.79
CA ASN A 248 -17.54 25.00 3.59
C ASN A 248 -16.53 24.60 4.68
N ASN A 249 -16.90 23.73 5.62
CA ASN A 249 -15.99 23.28 6.67
C ASN A 249 -15.10 22.13 6.20
N THR A 250 -13.95 21.99 6.85
CA THR A 250 -13.13 20.78 6.75
C THR A 250 -13.70 19.70 7.66
N THR A 251 -13.91 18.51 7.13
CA THR A 251 -14.56 17.37 7.80
C THR A 251 -13.81 16.08 7.52
N THR A 252 -13.94 15.09 8.40
CA THR A 252 -13.39 13.75 8.21
C THR A 252 -14.52 12.73 8.23
N PHE A 253 -14.50 11.81 7.27
CA PHE A 253 -15.32 10.61 7.28
C PHE A 253 -14.40 9.38 7.28
N ALA A 254 -14.44 8.64 8.39
CA ALA A 254 -13.61 7.46 8.62
C ALA A 254 -14.39 6.14 8.48
N GLY A 255 -15.67 6.20 8.12
CA GLY A 255 -16.51 5.02 7.95
C GLY A 255 -16.44 4.44 6.53
N LEU A 256 -17.31 3.46 6.28
CA LEU A 256 -17.45 2.80 4.96
C LEU A 256 -18.52 3.49 4.12
N ILE A 257 -18.15 3.85 2.88
CA ILE A 257 -19.08 4.15 1.79
C ILE A 257 -19.06 2.99 0.80
N SER A 258 -20.24 2.44 0.49
CA SER A 258 -20.43 1.30 -0.40
C SER A 258 -21.55 1.55 -1.43
N GLY A 259 -21.71 0.67 -2.41
CA GLY A 259 -22.79 0.72 -3.40
C GLY A 259 -22.32 0.97 -4.83
N SER A 260 -23.03 0.43 -5.82
CA SER A 260 -22.52 0.36 -7.19
C SER A 260 -23.05 1.41 -8.15
N SER A 261 -24.13 2.12 -7.81
CA SER A 261 -24.82 3.04 -8.74
C SER A 261 -24.71 4.51 -8.35
N GLY A 262 -24.83 4.84 -7.07
CA GLY A 262 -24.78 6.22 -6.58
C GLY A 262 -23.38 6.79 -6.53
N SER A 263 -23.29 8.12 -6.62
CA SER A 263 -22.02 8.84 -6.73
C SER A 263 -21.66 9.61 -5.46
N MET A 264 -20.39 9.95 -5.32
CA MET A 264 -19.87 10.90 -4.34
C MET A 264 -19.69 12.27 -5.00
N VAL A 265 -20.22 13.32 -4.40
CA VAL A 265 -20.07 14.70 -4.90
C VAL A 265 -19.56 15.60 -3.78
N LYS A 266 -18.41 16.23 -3.99
CA LYS A 266 -17.80 17.19 -3.08
C LYS A 266 -17.95 18.61 -3.63
N THR A 267 -18.59 19.47 -2.83
CA THR A 267 -18.83 20.89 -3.12
C THR A 267 -18.31 21.77 -1.99
N GLY A 268 -18.37 23.09 -2.13
CA GLY A 268 -17.92 24.04 -1.11
C GLY A 268 -16.40 24.06 -0.89
N THR A 269 -15.90 25.09 -0.21
CA THR A 269 -14.46 25.39 -0.17
C THR A 269 -13.64 24.55 0.80
N GLY A 270 -14.28 23.87 1.75
CA GLY A 270 -13.60 23.05 2.76
C GLY A 270 -13.03 21.74 2.20
N THR A 271 -12.29 21.01 3.03
CA THR A 271 -11.73 19.70 2.69
C THR A 271 -12.55 18.56 3.30
N LEU A 272 -12.89 17.54 2.52
CA LEU A 272 -13.39 16.27 3.07
C LEU A 272 -12.25 15.26 3.13
N THR A 273 -11.86 14.83 4.32
CA THR A 273 -10.91 13.73 4.50
C THR A 273 -11.65 12.40 4.48
N LEU A 274 -11.30 11.51 3.54
CA LEU A 274 -11.74 10.13 3.48
C LEU A 274 -10.60 9.23 3.98
N SER A 275 -10.77 8.70 5.18
CA SER A 275 -9.74 7.86 5.82
C SER A 275 -10.09 6.38 5.88
N GLY A 276 -11.34 6.00 5.57
CA GLY A 276 -11.77 4.62 5.49
C GLY A 276 -11.55 4.00 4.11
N ALA A 277 -11.44 2.67 4.06
CA ALA A 277 -11.46 1.92 2.82
C ALA A 277 -12.89 1.85 2.26
N ASN A 278 -13.15 2.48 1.11
CA ASN A 278 -14.47 2.56 0.51
C ASN A 278 -14.63 1.55 -0.64
N THR A 279 -15.85 1.05 -0.84
CA THR A 279 -16.17 0.00 -1.82
C THR A 279 -17.25 0.41 -2.81
N TYR A 280 -17.61 1.69 -2.88
CA TYR A 280 -18.49 2.16 -3.95
C TYR A 280 -17.73 2.20 -5.28
N THR A 281 -18.43 1.99 -6.39
CA THR A 281 -17.79 1.75 -7.70
C THR A 281 -18.20 2.73 -8.80
N SER A 282 -19.05 3.70 -8.47
CA SER A 282 -19.53 4.72 -9.41
C SER A 282 -18.53 5.89 -9.52
N THR A 283 -18.99 7.13 -9.46
CA THR A 283 -18.14 8.32 -9.65
C THR A 283 -17.89 9.07 -8.35
N THR A 284 -16.69 9.64 -8.23
CA THR A 284 -16.34 10.70 -7.26
C THR A 284 -16.12 12.00 -8.00
N SER A 285 -16.91 13.04 -7.71
CA SER A 285 -16.79 14.36 -8.34
C SER A 285 -16.36 15.41 -7.32
N ILE A 286 -15.17 15.98 -7.49
CA ILE A 286 -14.66 17.09 -6.68
C ILE A 286 -14.93 18.40 -7.42
N ASN A 287 -16.11 18.97 -7.19
CA ASN A 287 -16.57 20.18 -7.87
C ASN A 287 -16.01 21.48 -7.25
N ALA A 288 -15.70 21.46 -5.95
CA ALA A 288 -15.10 22.57 -5.24
C ALA A 288 -14.40 22.11 -3.94
N GLY A 289 -13.43 22.91 -3.49
CA GLY A 289 -12.61 22.58 -2.31
C GLY A 289 -11.75 21.36 -2.59
N ALA A 290 -11.57 20.49 -1.59
CA ALA A 290 -10.76 19.30 -1.76
C ALA A 290 -11.36 18.03 -1.16
N ILE A 291 -10.94 16.88 -1.69
CA ILE A 291 -10.97 15.61 -0.96
C ILE A 291 -9.53 15.28 -0.57
N SER A 292 -9.31 14.91 0.69
CA SER A 292 -8.03 14.36 1.16
C SER A 292 -8.18 12.87 1.39
N ILE A 293 -7.32 12.06 0.79
CA ILE A 293 -7.33 10.61 0.98
C ILE A 293 -6.17 10.17 1.86
N THR A 294 -6.45 9.26 2.79
CA THR A 294 -5.44 8.63 3.67
C THR A 294 -5.52 7.12 3.68
N ASN A 295 -6.22 6.54 2.70
CA ASN A 295 -6.38 5.11 2.51
C ASN A 295 -6.29 4.78 1.01
N ASN A 296 -5.69 3.65 0.65
CA ASN A 296 -5.53 3.23 -0.74
C ASN A 296 -6.88 3.09 -1.49
N LYS A 297 -7.95 2.74 -0.78
CA LYS A 297 -9.31 2.54 -1.31
C LYS A 297 -10.25 3.69 -0.98
N ALA A 298 -9.74 4.84 -0.56
CA ALA A 298 -10.58 5.96 -0.12
C ALA A 298 -11.55 6.47 -1.21
N LEU A 299 -11.19 6.33 -2.49
CA LEU A 299 -11.99 6.82 -3.62
C LEU A 299 -12.98 5.79 -4.20
N GLY A 300 -12.99 4.56 -3.66
CA GLY A 300 -13.94 3.51 -4.01
C GLY A 300 -13.33 2.38 -4.84
N ASP A 301 -13.05 1.25 -4.20
CA ASP A 301 -12.54 0.04 -4.86
C ASP A 301 -13.07 -1.21 -4.17
N ASP A 302 -14.01 -1.91 -4.81
CA ASP A 302 -14.61 -3.15 -4.30
C ASP A 302 -13.71 -4.40 -4.50
N GLY A 303 -12.52 -4.24 -5.06
CA GLY A 303 -11.58 -5.29 -5.44
C GLY A 303 -11.75 -5.81 -6.86
N THR A 304 -12.82 -5.43 -7.55
CA THR A 304 -13.12 -5.83 -8.94
C THR A 304 -13.31 -4.62 -9.86
N THR A 305 -14.02 -3.62 -9.38
CA THR A 305 -14.42 -2.42 -10.10
C THR A 305 -13.95 -1.21 -9.31
N LYS A 306 -13.31 -0.29 -10.02
CA LYS A 306 -12.78 0.94 -9.47
C LYS A 306 -13.77 2.06 -9.73
N SER A 307 -13.96 2.92 -8.74
CA SER A 307 -14.63 4.20 -8.95
C SER A 307 -13.81 5.07 -9.91
N SER A 308 -14.46 6.05 -10.54
CA SER A 308 -13.78 7.07 -11.34
C SER A 308 -13.84 8.42 -10.67
N THR A 309 -12.70 9.08 -10.52
CA THR A 309 -12.60 10.37 -9.85
C THR A 309 -12.43 11.50 -10.85
N SER A 310 -13.18 12.59 -10.69
CA SER A 310 -13.02 13.83 -11.46
C SER A 310 -12.73 15.01 -10.53
N VAL A 311 -11.74 15.82 -10.91
CA VAL A 311 -11.33 17.03 -10.18
C VAL A 311 -11.59 18.23 -11.07
N ALA A 312 -12.50 19.12 -10.64
CA ALA A 312 -12.83 20.34 -11.36
C ALA A 312 -11.71 21.39 -11.25
N SER A 313 -11.70 22.34 -12.19
CA SER A 313 -10.78 23.49 -12.12
C SER A 313 -11.03 24.28 -10.84
N GLY A 314 -9.97 24.57 -10.08
CA GLY A 314 -10.06 25.23 -8.78
C GLY A 314 -10.29 24.28 -7.60
N ALA A 315 -10.42 22.97 -7.82
CA ALA A 315 -10.53 21.94 -6.78
C ALA A 315 -9.25 21.08 -6.70
N ALA A 316 -9.11 20.25 -5.66
CA ALA A 316 -7.96 19.35 -5.53
C ALA A 316 -8.30 17.98 -4.92
N LEU A 317 -7.54 16.97 -5.34
CA LEU A 317 -7.35 15.72 -4.62
C LEU A 317 -6.03 15.81 -3.84
N LEU A 318 -6.11 15.73 -2.51
CA LEU A 318 -4.94 15.68 -1.63
C LEU A 318 -4.63 14.22 -1.31
N VAL A 319 -3.38 13.82 -1.46
CA VAL A 319 -2.91 12.44 -1.25
C VAL A 319 -1.94 12.45 -0.08
N SER A 320 -2.24 11.69 0.96
CA SER A 320 -1.52 11.74 2.23
C SER A 320 -1.47 10.36 2.89
N GLY A 321 -0.43 10.07 3.67
CA GLY A 321 -0.41 8.90 4.55
C GLY A 321 0.34 7.69 4.02
N SER A 322 1.31 7.89 3.12
CA SER A 322 2.18 6.84 2.59
C SER A 322 1.43 5.74 1.81
N LEU A 323 0.52 6.17 0.93
CA LEU A 323 -0.33 5.28 0.14
C LEU A 323 0.49 4.49 -0.88
N THR A 324 0.21 3.20 -1.05
CA THR A 324 1.03 2.30 -1.87
C THR A 324 0.41 1.95 -3.22
N GLY A 325 -0.85 2.32 -3.46
CA GLY A 325 -1.49 2.07 -4.76
C GLY A 325 -2.96 2.46 -4.77
N VAL A 326 -3.24 3.75 -4.95
CA VAL A 326 -4.61 4.23 -5.23
C VAL A 326 -4.95 3.88 -6.67
N THR A 327 -5.87 2.94 -6.88
CA THR A 327 -6.08 2.29 -8.19
C THR A 327 -7.10 3.02 -9.08
N ASP A 328 -7.89 3.92 -8.50
CA ASP A 328 -8.94 4.68 -9.16
C ASP A 328 -8.37 5.54 -10.31
N PRO A 329 -8.95 5.49 -11.53
CA PRO A 329 -8.64 6.47 -12.57
C PRO A 329 -9.08 7.88 -12.14
N ILE A 330 -8.24 8.87 -12.41
CA ILE A 330 -8.44 10.26 -11.99
C ILE A 330 -8.39 11.19 -13.20
N THR A 331 -9.47 11.93 -13.46
CA THR A 331 -9.50 13.00 -14.45
C THR A 331 -9.31 14.35 -13.76
N ILE A 332 -8.33 15.15 -14.18
CA ILE A 332 -8.01 16.44 -13.56
C ILE A 332 -8.18 17.63 -14.50
N ASN A 333 -8.60 18.76 -13.92
CA ASN A 333 -8.72 20.04 -14.58
C ASN A 333 -8.05 21.12 -13.74
N GLY A 334 -7.34 22.03 -14.41
CA GLY A 334 -6.79 23.23 -13.80
C GLY A 334 -5.61 22.98 -12.85
N SER A 335 -5.17 24.06 -12.21
CA SER A 335 -3.96 24.08 -11.38
C SER A 335 -4.18 23.70 -9.92
N GLY A 336 -5.36 23.19 -9.55
CA GLY A 336 -5.73 22.95 -8.14
C GLY A 336 -6.43 24.11 -7.45
N LEU A 337 -6.45 24.08 -6.12
CA LEU A 337 -6.97 25.16 -5.26
C LEU A 337 -6.25 26.51 -5.50
N SER A 338 -6.80 27.59 -4.95
CA SER A 338 -6.17 28.92 -4.92
C SER A 338 -4.69 28.83 -4.51
N ASN A 339 -3.81 29.49 -5.28
CA ASN A 339 -2.34 29.39 -5.25
C ASN A 339 -1.72 28.26 -6.10
N ALA A 340 -2.49 27.63 -6.99
CA ALA A 340 -1.97 26.66 -7.97
C ALA A 340 -1.26 25.46 -7.33
N ASN A 341 -1.84 24.91 -6.26
CA ASN A 341 -1.23 23.85 -5.46
C ASN A 341 -1.37 22.42 -6.03
N GLY A 342 -1.54 22.28 -7.35
CA GLY A 342 -1.83 21.01 -8.00
C GLY A 342 -3.30 20.56 -7.86
N ALA A 343 -3.91 20.11 -8.96
CA ALA A 343 -5.20 19.41 -8.94
C ALA A 343 -5.06 18.03 -8.29
N ILE A 344 -3.88 17.41 -8.39
CA ILE A 344 -3.42 16.36 -7.47
C ILE A 344 -2.27 16.94 -6.64
N ARG A 345 -2.35 16.81 -5.32
CA ARG A 345 -1.32 17.30 -4.40
C ARG A 345 -0.95 16.23 -3.39
N SER A 346 0.26 15.69 -3.48
CA SER A 346 0.83 14.81 -2.46
C SER A 346 1.36 15.64 -1.29
N THR A 347 0.76 15.50 -0.11
CA THR A 347 1.02 16.39 1.04
C THR A 347 1.91 15.77 2.11
N LEU A 348 1.88 14.45 2.28
CA LEU A 348 2.67 13.76 3.31
C LEU A 348 2.91 12.28 2.95
N GLY A 349 4.14 11.81 3.19
CA GLY A 349 4.54 10.42 2.96
C GLY A 349 4.88 10.14 1.49
N ASN A 350 5.44 8.97 1.23
CA ASN A 350 5.65 8.50 -0.14
C ASN A 350 4.34 7.90 -0.64
N ASN A 351 3.73 8.49 -1.65
CA ASN A 351 2.41 8.07 -2.14
C ASN A 351 2.50 7.54 -3.57
N THR A 352 1.77 6.47 -3.88
CA THR A 352 1.68 5.88 -5.22
C THR A 352 0.24 5.92 -5.73
N LEU A 353 0.06 6.52 -6.90
CA LEU A 353 -1.16 6.44 -7.71
C LEU A 353 -0.96 5.33 -8.75
N ALA A 354 -1.80 4.30 -8.67
CA ALA A 354 -1.81 3.17 -9.59
C ALA A 354 -2.95 3.24 -10.62
N GLY A 355 -3.83 4.23 -10.48
CA GLY A 355 -4.80 4.61 -11.49
C GLY A 355 -4.24 5.62 -12.48
N LYS A 356 -4.69 5.52 -13.72
CA LYS A 356 -4.34 6.46 -14.80
C LYS A 356 -4.84 7.86 -14.48
N VAL A 357 -4.02 8.87 -14.80
CA VAL A 357 -4.39 10.28 -14.70
C VAL A 357 -4.71 10.85 -16.08
N THR A 358 -5.91 11.39 -16.28
CA THR A 358 -6.33 12.02 -17.54
C THR A 358 -6.40 13.53 -17.38
N LEU A 359 -5.72 14.27 -18.26
CA LEU A 359 -5.82 15.72 -18.31
C LEU A 359 -7.03 16.12 -19.16
N ALA A 360 -8.02 16.77 -18.55
CA ALA A 360 -9.20 17.30 -19.24
C ALA A 360 -9.10 18.81 -19.55
N SER A 361 -8.08 19.48 -18.98
CA SER A 361 -7.61 20.81 -19.34
C SER A 361 -6.12 20.90 -19.00
N ASP A 362 -5.50 22.07 -19.23
CA ASP A 362 -4.18 22.34 -18.63
C ASP A 362 -4.26 22.12 -17.13
N ALA A 363 -3.32 21.36 -16.58
CA ALA A 363 -3.40 20.90 -15.21
C ALA A 363 -2.04 20.78 -14.52
N SER A 364 -2.08 20.84 -13.18
CA SER A 364 -0.90 20.73 -12.33
C SER A 364 -0.98 19.53 -11.39
N ILE A 365 0.16 18.88 -11.17
CA ILE A 365 0.38 17.88 -10.12
C ILE A 365 1.50 18.41 -9.22
N GLN A 366 1.39 18.22 -7.91
CA GLN A 366 2.37 18.70 -6.94
C GLN A 366 2.73 17.65 -5.90
N SER A 367 4.00 17.66 -5.48
CA SER A 367 4.46 16.98 -4.27
C SER A 367 5.08 18.00 -3.29
N ASP A 368 4.50 18.17 -2.11
CA ASP A 368 4.99 19.13 -1.12
C ASP A 368 6.29 18.66 -0.44
N ALA A 369 6.38 17.37 -0.16
CA ALA A 369 7.53 16.68 0.41
C ALA A 369 7.52 15.21 -0.06
N ASN A 370 8.57 14.45 0.26
CA ASN A 370 8.64 13.02 -0.09
C ASN A 370 8.49 12.78 -1.60
N THR A 371 8.07 11.58 -2.02
CA THR A 371 7.88 11.22 -3.43
C THR A 371 6.42 10.89 -3.72
N LEU A 372 5.86 11.52 -4.76
CA LEU A 372 4.66 11.04 -5.44
C LEU A 372 5.07 10.13 -6.61
N THR A 373 4.61 8.90 -6.63
CA THR A 373 4.82 7.96 -7.74
C THR A 373 3.51 7.79 -8.52
N ILE A 374 3.57 7.81 -9.84
CA ILE A 374 2.47 7.43 -10.73
C ILE A 374 2.94 6.21 -11.52
N ASP A 375 2.33 5.06 -11.23
CA ASP A 375 2.77 3.73 -11.69
C ASP A 375 1.54 2.85 -11.93
N VAL A 376 1.07 2.83 -13.18
CA VAL A 376 -0.14 2.12 -13.58
C VAL A 376 0.20 0.68 -13.96
N SER A 377 -0.73 -0.24 -13.74
CA SER A 377 -0.50 -1.66 -14.09
C SER A 377 -0.23 -1.90 -15.58
N SER A 378 -0.78 -1.04 -16.44
CA SER A 378 -0.59 -1.08 -17.88
C SER A 378 -1.03 0.23 -18.55
N GLY A 379 -0.42 0.54 -19.70
CA GLY A 379 -0.76 1.71 -20.51
C GLY A 379 -0.04 2.97 -20.07
N ASP A 380 -0.65 4.12 -20.36
CA ASP A 380 -0.08 5.43 -20.04
C ASP A 380 -0.41 5.83 -18.60
N ALA A 381 0.59 6.35 -17.87
CA ALA A 381 0.37 6.96 -16.56
C ALA A 381 -0.47 8.24 -16.67
N ILE A 382 -0.16 9.06 -17.68
CA ILE A 382 -0.83 10.35 -17.92
C ILE A 382 -1.20 10.50 -19.40
N ASP A 383 -2.45 10.83 -19.70
CA ASP A 383 -2.92 11.12 -21.07
C ASP A 383 -3.74 12.42 -21.19
N GLY A 384 -4.18 12.72 -22.41
CA GLY A 384 -4.91 13.93 -22.78
C GLY A 384 -4.22 14.67 -23.93
N THR A 385 -4.55 15.95 -24.14
CA THR A 385 -3.89 16.80 -25.16
C THR A 385 -3.41 18.14 -24.59
N PHE A 386 -3.38 18.25 -23.27
CA PHE A 386 -3.19 19.51 -22.54
C PHE A 386 -1.84 19.61 -21.85
N ALA A 387 -1.50 20.82 -21.40
CA ALA A 387 -0.26 21.07 -20.67
C ALA A 387 -0.28 20.39 -19.30
N LEU A 388 0.83 19.73 -18.97
CA LEU A 388 1.10 19.18 -17.65
C LEU A 388 2.15 20.05 -16.94
N THR A 389 1.81 20.54 -15.75
CA THR A 389 2.79 21.12 -14.83
C THR A 389 3.05 20.17 -13.66
N VAL A 390 4.31 19.84 -13.39
CA VAL A 390 4.73 19.12 -12.17
C VAL A 390 5.50 20.08 -11.28
N ALA A 391 5.05 20.24 -10.04
CA ALA A 391 5.52 21.26 -9.11
C ALA A 391 5.88 20.70 -7.73
N GLY A 392 6.42 21.58 -6.88
CA GLY A 392 6.65 21.32 -5.46
C GLY A 392 8.10 21.05 -5.08
N SER A 393 8.34 20.95 -3.77
CA SER A 393 9.65 20.65 -3.17
C SER A 393 9.91 19.15 -3.04
N GLY A 394 8.85 18.34 -2.97
CA GLY A 394 8.93 16.89 -3.06
C GLY A 394 9.23 16.41 -4.47
N ASN A 395 9.63 15.15 -4.58
CA ASN A 395 9.88 14.50 -5.85
C ASN A 395 8.58 13.96 -6.45
N THR A 396 8.57 13.79 -7.77
CA THR A 396 7.55 13.06 -8.52
C THR A 396 8.23 12.06 -9.45
N THR A 397 7.83 10.80 -9.41
CA THR A 397 8.28 9.76 -10.34
C THR A 397 7.09 9.31 -11.16
N ILE A 398 7.18 9.41 -12.49
CA ILE A 398 6.21 8.85 -13.41
C ILE A 398 6.87 7.63 -14.05
N THR A 399 6.39 6.44 -13.66
CA THR A 399 6.99 5.16 -14.05
C THR A 399 6.60 4.80 -15.49
N ASP A 400 5.34 5.05 -15.87
CA ASP A 400 4.78 4.74 -17.20
C ASP A 400 4.67 5.98 -18.11
N PRO A 401 4.34 5.83 -19.40
CA PRO A 401 4.38 6.94 -20.35
C PRO A 401 3.51 8.13 -19.96
N VAL A 402 4.07 9.34 -20.16
CA VAL A 402 3.29 10.57 -20.36
C VAL A 402 2.97 10.69 -21.85
N ALA A 403 1.69 10.59 -22.18
CA ALA A 403 1.16 10.50 -23.55
C ALA A 403 0.16 11.62 -23.87
N THR A 404 0.54 12.87 -23.60
CA THR A 404 -0.33 14.05 -23.77
C THR A 404 -0.32 14.64 -25.19
N SER A 405 0.14 13.87 -26.20
CA SER A 405 0.24 14.31 -27.60
C SER A 405 0.97 15.65 -27.77
N THR A 406 0.30 16.74 -28.13
CA THR A 406 0.89 18.08 -28.29
C THR A 406 1.01 18.87 -26.98
N GLY A 407 0.56 18.29 -25.85
CA GLY A 407 0.66 18.91 -24.54
C GLY A 407 2.10 19.24 -24.16
N THR A 408 2.30 20.41 -23.55
CA THR A 408 3.61 20.84 -23.05
C THR A 408 3.88 20.26 -21.65
N LEU A 409 5.16 20.06 -21.31
CA LEU A 409 5.58 19.67 -19.97
C LEU A 409 6.27 20.85 -19.26
N THR A 410 5.79 21.23 -18.08
CA THR A 410 6.48 22.19 -17.21
C THR A 410 6.92 21.54 -15.90
N LYS A 411 8.22 21.54 -15.62
CA LYS A 411 8.79 21.20 -14.32
C LYS A 411 9.10 22.49 -13.55
N SER A 412 8.46 22.66 -12.40
CA SER A 412 8.65 23.79 -11.48
C SER A 412 8.90 23.31 -10.04
N GLY A 413 9.20 24.24 -9.12
CA GLY A 413 9.57 23.90 -7.74
C GLY A 413 10.95 23.24 -7.62
N SER A 414 11.44 23.05 -6.40
CA SER A 414 12.80 22.57 -6.14
C SER A 414 12.99 21.06 -6.25
N GLY A 415 11.90 20.28 -6.28
CA GLY A 415 11.97 18.81 -6.33
C GLY A 415 12.48 18.24 -7.65
N THR A 416 12.57 16.92 -7.74
CA THR A 416 12.92 16.19 -8.98
C THR A 416 11.66 15.58 -9.61
N LEU A 417 11.47 15.79 -10.91
CA LEU A 417 10.57 14.98 -11.73
C LEU A 417 11.39 13.91 -12.45
N THR A 418 11.05 12.64 -12.25
CA THR A 418 11.67 11.51 -12.92
C THR A 418 10.69 10.87 -13.90
N LEU A 419 11.08 10.75 -15.17
CA LEU A 419 10.34 10.06 -16.23
C LEU A 419 11.07 8.77 -16.58
N SER A 420 10.46 7.62 -16.29
CA SER A 420 11.14 6.31 -16.43
C SER A 420 10.77 5.52 -17.69
N ALA A 421 9.64 5.86 -18.32
CA ALA A 421 9.14 5.21 -19.53
C ALA A 421 9.38 6.02 -20.82
N VAL A 422 9.06 5.39 -21.95
CA VAL A 422 9.05 6.03 -23.27
C VAL A 422 7.86 6.98 -23.33
N ASN A 423 8.11 8.28 -23.22
CA ASN A 423 7.07 9.31 -23.28
C ASN A 423 6.81 9.72 -24.73
N THR A 424 5.56 10.04 -25.06
CA THR A 424 5.10 10.31 -26.43
C THR A 424 4.57 11.74 -26.61
N PHE A 425 4.63 12.58 -25.57
CA PHE A 425 4.35 14.00 -25.74
C PHE A 425 5.39 14.68 -26.64
N SER A 426 4.93 15.64 -27.43
CA SER A 426 5.66 16.35 -28.47
C SER A 426 5.64 17.87 -28.31
N GLY A 427 4.85 18.39 -27.35
CA GLY A 427 4.85 19.81 -26.98
C GLY A 427 6.12 20.17 -26.21
N ALA A 428 6.47 21.45 -26.18
CA ALA A 428 7.69 21.96 -25.54
C ALA A 428 7.85 21.58 -24.06
N THR A 429 9.11 21.51 -23.61
CA THR A 429 9.44 21.31 -22.19
C THR A 429 9.98 22.60 -21.58
N THR A 430 9.47 22.97 -20.42
CA THR A 430 10.03 24.04 -19.57
C THR A 430 10.49 23.47 -18.24
N ILE A 431 11.72 23.76 -17.83
CA ILE A 431 12.27 23.43 -16.51
C ILE A 431 12.56 24.77 -15.83
N SER A 432 11.58 25.30 -15.10
CA SER A 432 11.71 26.59 -14.40
C SER A 432 12.41 26.48 -13.05
N GLY A 433 12.51 25.27 -12.49
CA GLY A 433 13.25 25.01 -11.26
C GLY A 433 13.40 23.51 -10.95
N GLY A 434 14.33 23.20 -10.04
CA GLY A 434 14.64 21.81 -9.65
C GLY A 434 15.21 21.00 -10.81
N THR A 435 14.92 19.70 -10.83
CA THR A 435 15.50 18.75 -11.79
C THR A 435 14.42 18.02 -12.59
N LEU A 436 14.62 17.90 -13.91
CA LEU A 436 13.96 16.91 -14.75
C LEU A 436 14.96 15.78 -15.06
N THR A 437 14.63 14.57 -14.67
CA THR A 437 15.42 13.36 -14.94
C THR A 437 14.66 12.45 -15.90
N VAL A 438 15.31 12.04 -16.99
CA VAL A 438 14.84 10.92 -17.83
C VAL A 438 15.68 9.70 -17.45
N SER A 439 15.10 8.65 -16.90
CA SER A 439 15.82 7.51 -16.29
C SER A 439 15.46 6.17 -16.90
N SER A 440 16.05 5.08 -16.38
CA SER A 440 15.70 3.71 -16.73
C SER A 440 15.77 3.45 -18.24
N ALA A 441 14.69 3.03 -18.90
CA ALA A 441 14.60 2.89 -20.35
C ALA A 441 13.82 4.04 -21.00
N GLY A 442 13.62 5.13 -20.26
CA GLY A 442 12.76 6.23 -20.66
C GLY A 442 13.34 7.11 -21.76
N SER A 443 12.48 7.79 -22.48
CA SER A 443 12.84 8.76 -23.52
C SER A 443 11.75 9.82 -23.70
N LEU A 444 12.08 10.90 -24.37
CA LEU A 444 11.18 11.98 -24.78
C LEU A 444 10.81 11.80 -26.26
N ASN A 445 9.52 11.93 -26.56
CA ASN A 445 8.91 11.70 -27.89
C ASN A 445 9.50 10.47 -28.60
N SER A 446 9.48 9.34 -27.91
CA SER A 446 10.01 8.06 -28.41
C SER A 446 11.47 8.12 -28.91
N GLY A 447 12.29 8.96 -28.27
CA GLY A 447 13.70 9.13 -28.57
C GLY A 447 14.03 10.19 -29.62
N LEU A 448 13.04 10.82 -30.27
CA LEU A 448 13.22 11.88 -31.26
C LEU A 448 12.47 13.15 -30.85
N TYR A 449 13.11 14.01 -30.07
CA TYR A 449 12.48 15.19 -29.48
C TYR A 449 12.89 16.48 -30.21
N SER A 450 11.98 17.05 -31.01
CA SER A 450 12.21 18.25 -31.82
C SER A 450 11.69 19.55 -31.19
N ALA A 451 10.94 19.44 -30.09
CA ALA A 451 10.42 20.61 -29.40
C ALA A 451 11.51 21.29 -28.54
N THR A 452 11.32 22.59 -28.26
CA THR A 452 12.26 23.37 -27.46
C THR A 452 12.28 22.90 -26.01
N ILE A 453 13.46 23.01 -25.38
CA ILE A 453 13.64 22.83 -23.94
C ILE A 453 14.14 24.15 -23.34
N ALA A 454 13.27 24.84 -22.60
CA ALA A 454 13.66 26.01 -21.82
C ALA A 454 14.12 25.56 -20.43
N ASN A 455 15.43 25.54 -20.19
CA ASN A 455 16.05 24.99 -19.00
C ASN A 455 16.67 26.08 -18.11
N SER A 456 16.02 26.38 -16.99
CA SER A 456 16.55 27.22 -15.90
C SER A 456 16.95 26.41 -14.65
N GLY A 457 16.67 25.10 -14.63
CA GLY A 457 17.01 24.19 -13.55
C GLY A 457 18.11 23.21 -13.96
N ALA A 458 17.84 21.91 -13.83
CA ALA A 458 18.71 20.85 -14.29
C ALA A 458 17.96 19.88 -15.21
N LEU A 459 18.55 19.54 -16.36
CA LEU A 459 18.13 18.44 -17.22
C LEU A 459 19.13 17.30 -17.06
N VAL A 460 18.68 16.16 -16.54
CA VAL A 460 19.49 14.96 -16.33
C VAL A 460 19.00 13.85 -17.23
N TYR A 461 19.84 13.42 -18.17
CA TYR A 461 19.61 12.25 -18.98
C TYR A 461 20.31 11.05 -18.36
N ALA A 462 19.57 10.34 -17.52
CA ALA A 462 19.96 9.14 -16.81
C ALA A 462 19.37 7.85 -17.44
N SER A 463 18.92 7.90 -18.69
CA SER A 463 18.36 6.75 -19.37
C SER A 463 19.43 5.90 -20.05
N SER A 464 19.11 4.62 -20.18
CA SER A 464 19.85 3.62 -20.96
C SER A 464 19.47 3.62 -22.46
N ALA A 465 18.39 4.29 -22.83
CA ALA A 465 17.99 4.47 -24.23
C ALA A 465 18.82 5.56 -24.92
N ASN A 466 18.87 5.54 -26.24
CA ASN A 466 19.37 6.68 -27.01
C ASN A 466 18.29 7.77 -27.10
N GLN A 467 18.71 9.03 -27.08
CA GLN A 467 17.84 10.18 -27.25
C GLN A 467 18.46 11.17 -28.23
N THR A 468 17.68 11.60 -29.21
CA THR A 468 17.99 12.77 -30.03
C THR A 468 17.18 13.96 -29.56
N LEU A 469 17.87 15.05 -29.27
CA LEU A 469 17.30 16.37 -29.03
C LEU A 469 17.67 17.25 -30.25
N SER A 470 16.67 17.53 -31.08
CA SER A 470 16.79 18.38 -32.28
C SER A 470 16.09 19.73 -32.14
N GLY A 471 15.34 19.93 -31.05
CA GLY A 471 14.87 21.25 -30.63
C GLY A 471 15.94 22.02 -29.85
N VAL A 472 15.84 23.35 -29.86
CA VAL A 472 16.76 24.24 -29.14
C VAL A 472 16.62 24.05 -27.63
N ILE A 473 17.74 23.82 -26.96
CA ILE A 473 17.90 23.93 -25.51
C ILE A 473 18.37 25.35 -25.19
N SER A 474 17.69 26.01 -24.27
CA SER A 474 17.94 27.41 -23.88
C SER A 474 17.93 27.57 -22.35
N GLY A 475 18.35 28.74 -21.86
CA GLY A 475 18.31 29.11 -20.44
C GLY A 475 19.62 28.85 -19.69
N SER A 476 19.63 29.14 -18.39
CA SER A 476 20.84 29.10 -17.55
C SER A 476 21.10 27.73 -16.88
N GLY A 477 20.21 26.77 -17.07
CA GLY A 477 20.23 25.49 -16.39
C GLY A 477 21.32 24.54 -16.90
N THR A 478 21.61 23.51 -16.12
CA THR A 478 22.64 22.51 -16.44
C THR A 478 22.09 21.36 -17.27
N LEU A 479 22.99 20.70 -18.02
CA LEU A 479 22.72 19.45 -18.74
C LEU A 479 23.65 18.36 -18.20
N THR A 480 23.13 17.21 -17.82
CA THR A 480 23.93 16.07 -17.31
C THR A 480 23.58 14.76 -18.01
N LYS A 481 24.61 13.96 -18.32
CA LYS A 481 24.52 12.58 -18.83
C LYS A 481 25.28 11.64 -17.90
N ASN A 482 24.62 10.67 -17.24
CA ASN A 482 25.23 9.96 -16.10
C ASN A 482 24.87 8.46 -15.91
N THR A 483 24.39 7.74 -16.93
CA THR A 483 23.98 6.33 -16.77
C THR A 483 24.84 5.32 -17.52
N SER A 484 24.56 5.05 -18.81
CA SER A 484 25.19 3.91 -19.52
C SER A 484 26.20 4.34 -20.59
N ALA A 485 27.32 3.63 -20.65
CA ALA A 485 28.32 3.66 -21.73
C ALA A 485 27.73 3.37 -23.12
N SER A 486 26.66 2.55 -23.19
CA SER A 486 26.00 2.17 -24.45
C SER A 486 24.93 3.16 -24.92
N SER A 487 24.58 4.15 -24.09
CA SER A 487 23.53 5.14 -24.38
C SER A 487 24.13 6.45 -24.85
N THR A 488 23.55 7.01 -25.92
CA THR A 488 23.95 8.28 -26.53
C THR A 488 22.85 9.32 -26.38
N LEU A 489 23.21 10.49 -25.84
CA LEU A 489 22.41 11.71 -25.91
C LEU A 489 22.92 12.56 -27.07
N ILE A 490 22.12 12.73 -28.12
CA ILE A 490 22.49 13.44 -29.35
C ILE A 490 21.91 14.85 -29.31
N LEU A 491 22.78 15.86 -29.40
CA LEU A 491 22.43 17.28 -29.48
C LEU A 491 22.71 17.78 -30.90
N SER A 492 21.64 18.02 -31.67
CA SER A 492 21.76 18.37 -33.10
C SER A 492 21.33 19.81 -33.42
N ALA A 493 20.67 20.48 -32.48
CA ALA A 493 20.25 21.86 -32.62
C ALA A 493 21.37 22.86 -32.34
N ALA A 494 21.19 24.09 -32.82
CA ALA A 494 21.96 25.25 -32.38
C ALA A 494 21.44 25.69 -30.99
N ASN A 495 22.11 25.24 -29.93
CA ASN A 495 21.66 25.48 -28.57
C ASN A 495 22.14 26.84 -28.03
N THR A 496 21.36 27.40 -27.09
CA THR A 496 21.59 28.75 -26.52
C THR A 496 21.66 28.75 -25.00
N TYR A 497 21.68 27.57 -24.37
CA TYR A 497 21.83 27.48 -22.93
C TYR A 497 23.25 27.90 -22.49
N THR A 498 23.34 28.41 -21.26
CA THR A 498 24.59 28.95 -20.70
C THR A 498 25.09 28.17 -19.50
N GLY A 499 24.34 27.19 -19.00
CA GLY A 499 24.77 26.34 -17.91
C GLY A 499 25.74 25.24 -18.36
N ASN A 500 26.41 24.61 -17.39
CA ASN A 500 27.41 23.57 -17.66
C ASN A 500 26.78 22.31 -18.26
N THR A 501 27.56 21.65 -19.13
CA THR A 501 27.30 20.27 -19.58
C THR A 501 28.22 19.31 -18.81
N THR A 502 27.66 18.27 -18.18
CA THR A 502 28.44 17.26 -17.45
C THR A 502 28.19 15.88 -18.04
N ILE A 503 29.25 15.21 -18.50
CA ILE A 503 29.20 13.83 -18.98
C ILE A 503 29.92 12.96 -17.95
N SER A 504 29.14 12.42 -17.00
CA SER A 504 29.66 11.52 -15.96
C SER A 504 29.83 10.10 -16.49
N THR A 505 28.88 9.62 -17.30
CA THR A 505 28.91 8.27 -17.90
C THR A 505 28.13 8.22 -19.21
N GLY A 506 28.65 7.53 -20.22
CA GLY A 506 28.01 7.42 -21.54
C GLY A 506 28.48 8.44 -22.55
N VAL A 507 27.72 8.57 -23.64
CA VAL A 507 28.09 9.43 -24.78
C VAL A 507 27.16 10.62 -24.86
N VAL A 508 27.72 11.82 -25.04
CA VAL A 508 27.02 12.95 -25.66
C VAL A 508 27.57 13.12 -27.06
N ALA A 509 26.71 13.15 -28.08
CA ALA A 509 27.08 13.34 -29.47
C ALA A 509 26.60 14.70 -29.98
N ILE A 510 27.46 15.44 -30.68
CA ILE A 510 27.15 16.75 -31.23
C ILE A 510 27.33 16.80 -32.75
N SER A 511 26.46 17.56 -33.41
CA SER A 511 26.49 17.79 -34.85
C SER A 511 26.20 19.24 -35.25
N ASN A 512 26.30 20.17 -34.31
CA ASN A 512 26.17 21.61 -34.53
C ASN A 512 27.25 22.37 -33.75
N ASN A 513 27.78 23.46 -34.32
CA ASN A 513 28.82 24.30 -33.70
C ASN A 513 28.44 24.80 -32.30
N THR A 514 27.16 25.05 -32.07
CA THR A 514 26.62 25.56 -30.79
C THR A 514 25.81 24.52 -30.03
N ALA A 515 25.98 23.22 -30.35
CA ALA A 515 25.25 22.14 -29.69
C ALA A 515 25.47 22.08 -28.17
N LEU A 516 26.63 22.53 -27.68
CA LEU A 516 26.94 22.57 -26.24
C LEU A 516 26.56 23.91 -25.57
N GLY A 517 25.81 24.77 -26.27
CA GLY A 517 25.44 26.12 -25.85
C GLY A 517 26.18 27.20 -26.65
N ASP A 518 25.62 28.41 -26.66
CA ASP A 518 26.23 29.59 -27.28
C ASP A 518 25.86 30.88 -26.57
N ASN A 519 26.82 31.38 -25.80
CA ASN A 519 26.99 32.78 -25.51
C ASN A 519 28.49 33.03 -25.27
N LEU A 520 29.17 33.74 -26.17
CA LEU A 520 30.61 34.03 -26.09
C LEU A 520 31.06 34.66 -24.75
N THR A 521 30.14 35.25 -23.98
CA THR A 521 30.44 35.96 -22.73
C THR A 521 30.03 35.24 -21.45
N THR A 522 29.06 34.31 -21.51
CA THR A 522 28.51 33.66 -20.31
C THR A 522 28.29 32.15 -20.48
N ARG A 523 28.90 31.52 -21.48
CA ARG A 523 28.78 30.07 -21.70
C ARG A 523 29.28 29.26 -20.50
N GLY A 524 28.80 28.02 -20.44
CA GLY A 524 29.18 27.07 -19.42
C GLY A 524 30.56 26.48 -19.66
N THR A 525 30.78 25.32 -19.05
CA THR A 525 31.86 24.41 -19.42
C THR A 525 31.29 23.02 -19.68
N THR A 526 31.95 22.26 -20.55
CA THR A 526 31.67 20.83 -20.74
C THR A 526 32.71 20.00 -20.01
N SER A 527 32.29 19.20 -19.03
CA SER A 527 33.16 18.26 -18.31
C SER A 527 32.92 16.82 -18.80
N VAL A 528 34.00 16.10 -19.10
CA VAL A 528 33.97 14.70 -19.52
C VAL A 528 34.75 13.85 -18.52
N ALA A 529 34.04 13.00 -17.79
CA ALA A 529 34.63 12.11 -16.79
C ALA A 529 35.32 10.89 -17.41
N SER A 530 36.09 10.16 -16.60
CA SER A 530 36.61 8.85 -16.98
C SER A 530 35.44 7.88 -17.18
N GLY A 531 35.42 7.11 -18.28
CA GLY A 531 34.27 6.27 -18.64
C GLY A 531 33.13 7.00 -19.35
N ALA A 532 33.36 8.24 -19.80
CA ALA A 532 32.43 9.03 -20.60
C ALA A 532 33.07 9.50 -21.92
N GLU A 533 32.24 9.96 -22.85
CA GLU A 533 32.70 10.44 -24.16
C GLU A 533 31.86 11.61 -24.69
N LEU A 534 32.54 12.59 -25.29
CA LEU A 534 31.98 13.56 -26.21
C LEU A 534 32.30 13.15 -27.67
N ALA A 535 31.28 12.74 -28.43
CA ALA A 535 31.39 12.42 -29.84
C ALA A 535 31.08 13.65 -30.71
N ILE A 536 31.90 13.93 -31.71
CA ILE A 536 31.83 15.13 -32.55
C ILE A 536 31.75 14.71 -34.02
N SER A 537 30.78 15.26 -34.75
CA SER A 537 30.48 14.88 -36.14
C SER A 537 30.09 16.09 -37.00
N GLY A 538 30.23 15.97 -38.33
CA GLY A 538 29.59 16.89 -39.28
C GLY A 538 30.48 18.02 -39.82
N GLY A 539 31.78 18.03 -39.53
CA GLY A 539 32.69 19.08 -40.02
C GLY A 539 32.49 20.42 -39.31
N LEU A 540 32.31 20.36 -37.99
CA LEU A 540 32.05 21.53 -37.15
C LEU A 540 33.24 22.46 -37.16
N SER A 541 32.98 23.76 -37.31
CA SER A 541 34.01 24.79 -37.26
C SER A 541 33.62 25.86 -36.26
N GLY A 542 34.29 25.90 -35.11
CA GLY A 542 34.00 26.87 -34.06
C GLY A 542 33.09 26.33 -32.96
N VAL A 543 33.34 25.10 -32.51
CA VAL A 543 32.88 24.67 -31.17
C VAL A 543 33.71 25.42 -30.15
N THR A 544 33.14 26.45 -29.55
CA THR A 544 33.90 27.39 -28.70
C THR A 544 33.67 27.20 -27.20
N GLU A 545 32.86 26.22 -26.81
CA GLU A 545 32.65 25.82 -25.42
C GLU A 545 33.95 25.25 -24.81
N PRO A 546 34.39 25.69 -23.61
CA PRO A 546 35.53 25.08 -22.94
C PRO A 546 35.24 23.62 -22.56
N ILE A 547 36.13 22.71 -22.96
CA ILE A 547 36.03 21.28 -22.65
C ILE A 547 37.11 20.89 -21.64
N SER A 548 36.70 20.32 -20.51
CA SER A 548 37.57 19.74 -19.49
C SER A 548 37.43 18.22 -19.50
N VAL A 549 38.55 17.51 -19.67
CA VAL A 549 38.59 16.05 -19.67
C VAL A 549 39.31 15.55 -18.41
N SER A 550 38.65 14.67 -17.65
CA SER A 550 39.22 14.03 -16.47
C SER A 550 39.23 12.51 -16.64
N GLY A 551 40.19 11.99 -17.42
CA GLY A 551 40.40 10.54 -17.61
C GLY A 551 40.65 10.13 -19.05
N VAL A 552 40.62 8.81 -19.31
CA VAL A 552 40.87 8.21 -20.64
C VAL A 552 39.61 8.09 -21.51
N GLY A 553 38.44 8.43 -20.96
CA GLY A 553 37.13 8.30 -21.60
C GLY A 553 36.58 6.87 -21.59
N LEU A 554 35.75 6.52 -22.58
CA LEU A 554 35.21 5.16 -22.71
C LEU A 554 36.31 4.13 -23.06
N THR A 555 36.21 2.95 -22.45
CA THR A 555 37.10 1.80 -22.70
C THR A 555 36.44 0.83 -23.68
N GLY A 556 37.09 0.55 -24.82
CA GLY A 556 36.60 -0.33 -25.89
C GLY A 556 36.56 0.37 -27.24
N THR A 557 37.02 -0.27 -28.32
CA THR A 557 37.11 0.36 -29.65
C THR A 557 35.74 0.78 -30.18
N PRO A 558 35.53 2.06 -30.56
CA PRO A 558 36.52 3.15 -30.55
C PRO A 558 36.70 3.80 -29.16
N ASN A 559 37.94 4.09 -28.74
CA ASN A 559 38.24 4.64 -27.41
C ASN A 559 38.30 6.18 -27.41
N GLY A 560 38.11 6.80 -26.24
CA GLY A 560 38.50 8.19 -25.97
C GLY A 560 37.47 9.01 -25.19
N ALA A 561 37.91 10.10 -24.58
CA ALA A 561 37.03 11.07 -23.93
C ALA A 561 36.42 12.08 -24.93
N ILE A 562 37.15 12.38 -26.01
CA ILE A 562 36.66 13.17 -27.13
C ILE A 562 36.93 12.35 -28.39
N ARG A 563 35.89 12.13 -29.20
CA ARG A 563 35.99 11.35 -30.43
C ARG A 563 35.45 12.13 -31.61
N ASN A 564 36.30 12.36 -32.61
CA ASN A 564 35.85 12.80 -33.93
C ASN A 564 35.32 11.57 -34.68
N THR A 565 34.02 11.55 -34.97
CA THR A 565 33.37 10.42 -35.66
C THR A 565 33.21 10.65 -37.16
N SER A 566 33.26 11.90 -37.65
CA SER A 566 33.20 12.22 -39.08
C SER A 566 33.50 13.70 -39.35
N GLY A 567 34.11 13.99 -40.50
CA GLY A 567 34.45 15.34 -40.94
C GLY A 567 35.68 15.90 -40.22
N ASP A 568 36.22 16.99 -40.76
CA ASP A 568 37.27 17.76 -40.11
C ASP A 568 36.61 18.75 -39.14
N ASN A 569 36.76 18.52 -37.83
CA ASN A 569 36.14 19.34 -36.79
C ASN A 569 37.22 20.20 -36.09
N THR A 570 36.94 21.49 -35.90
CA THR A 570 37.86 22.48 -35.30
C THR A 570 37.25 23.22 -34.12
#